data_AF-A0A1G1C366-F1
#
_entry.id   AF-A0A1G1C366-F1
#
_cell.length_a   1.000
_cell.length_b   1.000
_cell.length_c   1.000
_cell.angle_alpha   90.00
_cell.angle_beta   90.00
_cell.angle_gamma   90.00
#
_symmetry.space_group_name_H-M   'P 1'
#
loop_
_entity.id
_entity.type
_entity.pdbx_description
1 polymer ?
#
loop_
_entity_poly.entity_id
_entity_poly.type
_entity_poly.pdbx_seq_one_letter_code
_entity_poly.pdbx_strand_id
1 'polypeptide(L)'
;MHQFKVAKLVRDKIAQNMIANENASYQVLNDKNFIHQLKKKILEEAKELVPVKDKEKMIKEIADLQEIINALIKALKSSKKEVKAKQREENKKSGSFKKRLYIEKIELDNKHPWLDYYLSHPKKYPKIKEKSN
;
A
#
# COMPACT_ATOMS: atom_id res chain seq x y z
N MET A 1 20.28 0.38 -30.78
CA MET A 1 20.18 0.31 -29.30
C MET A 1 18.71 0.42 -28.91
N HIS A 2 18.27 -0.30 -27.89
CA HIS A 2 16.89 -0.21 -27.36
C HIS A 2 16.92 0.42 -25.98
N GLN A 3 15.92 1.25 -25.67
CA GLN A 3 15.76 1.89 -24.37
C GLN A 3 14.43 1.48 -23.74
N PHE A 4 14.45 1.18 -22.45
CA PHE A 4 13.28 0.79 -21.68
C PHE A 4 13.05 1.75 -20.52
N LYS A 5 11.78 2.08 -20.25
CA LYS A 5 11.41 2.91 -19.10
C LYS A 5 11.25 2.04 -17.86
N VAL A 6 12.18 2.16 -16.91
CA VAL A 6 12.10 1.47 -15.61
C VAL A 6 11.31 2.31 -14.58
N ALA A 7 11.67 3.59 -14.41
CA ALA A 7 10.93 4.59 -13.62
C ALA A 7 10.43 4.13 -12.22
N LYS A 8 11.26 3.40 -11.47
CA LYS A 8 10.96 2.92 -10.11
C LYS A 8 12.07 3.26 -9.12
N LEU A 9 11.72 3.32 -7.84
CA LEU A 9 12.68 3.41 -6.75
C LEU A 9 13.33 2.03 -6.55
N VAL A 10 14.66 1.97 -6.46
CA VAL A 10 15.42 0.73 -6.28
C VAL A 10 16.31 0.81 -5.04
N ARG A 11 16.68 -0.35 -4.48
CA ARG A 11 17.67 -0.44 -3.40
C ARG A 11 19.07 -0.12 -3.94
N ASP A 12 19.95 0.38 -3.08
CA ASP A 12 21.28 0.87 -3.47
C ASP A 12 22.11 -0.15 -4.26
N LYS A 13 22.14 -1.41 -3.81
CA LYS A 13 22.87 -2.48 -4.52
C LYS A 13 22.25 -2.84 -5.88
N ILE A 14 20.93 -2.69 -6.02
CA ILE A 14 20.25 -2.89 -7.31
C ILE A 14 20.63 -1.73 -8.25
N ALA A 15 20.60 -0.49 -7.76
CA ALA A 15 21.04 0.67 -8.55
C ALA A 15 22.48 0.52 -9.02
N GLN A 16 23.40 0.12 -8.13
CA GLN A 16 24.81 -0.11 -8.46
C GLN A 16 24.97 -1.15 -9.58
N ASN A 17 24.26 -2.27 -9.50
CA ASN A 17 24.29 -3.29 -10.54
C ASN A 17 23.73 -2.78 -11.88
N MET A 18 22.64 -2.03 -11.88
CA MET A 18 22.05 -1.46 -13.10
C MET A 18 22.96 -0.40 -13.73
N ILE A 19 23.61 0.43 -12.91
CA ILE A 19 24.57 1.45 -13.39
C ILE A 19 25.78 0.76 -14.03
N ALA A 20 26.29 -0.32 -13.41
CA ALA A 20 27.47 -1.03 -13.90
C ALA A 20 27.21 -1.84 -15.18
N ASN A 21 26.01 -2.41 -15.35
CA ASN A 21 25.74 -3.37 -16.43
C ASN A 21 24.76 -2.87 -17.51
N GLU A 22 23.93 -1.86 -17.24
CA GLU A 22 22.79 -1.49 -18.10
C GLU A 22 22.84 -0.03 -18.58
N ASN A 23 23.93 0.71 -18.35
CA ASN A 23 24.04 2.14 -18.65
C ASN A 23 22.85 2.96 -18.09
N ALA A 24 22.37 2.58 -16.91
CA ALA A 24 21.17 3.14 -16.33
C ALA A 24 21.33 4.64 -15.99
N SER A 25 20.40 5.47 -16.48
CA SER A 25 20.26 6.85 -16.02
C SER A 25 19.59 6.88 -14.64
N TYR A 26 20.14 7.67 -13.71
CA TYR A 26 19.65 7.73 -12.33
C TYR A 26 19.66 9.17 -11.79
N GLN A 27 18.95 9.39 -10.69
CA GLN A 27 18.97 10.64 -9.93
C GLN A 27 18.86 10.32 -8.43
N VAL A 28 19.50 11.13 -7.60
CA VAL A 28 19.27 11.12 -6.16
C VAL A 28 18.09 12.02 -5.85
N LEU A 29 17.10 11.51 -5.12
CA LEU A 29 15.86 12.23 -4.84
C LEU A 29 16.01 13.10 -3.59
N ASN A 30 15.43 14.29 -3.61
CA ASN A 30 15.20 15.07 -2.39
C ASN A 30 14.09 14.43 -1.52
N ASP A 31 13.95 14.87 -0.27
CA ASP A 31 13.00 14.32 0.71
C ASP A 31 11.56 14.23 0.17
N LYS A 32 11.07 15.29 -0.47
CA LYS A 32 9.70 15.34 -1.01
C LYS A 32 9.48 14.29 -2.11
N ASN A 33 10.39 14.23 -3.08
CA ASN A 33 10.32 13.27 -4.17
C ASN A 33 10.56 11.85 -3.68
N PHE A 34 11.43 11.65 -2.69
CA PHE A 34 11.69 10.36 -2.08
C PHE A 34 10.46 9.81 -1.36
N ILE A 35 9.79 10.62 -0.52
CA ILE A 35 8.53 10.24 0.14
C ILE A 35 7.47 9.86 -0.90
N HIS A 36 7.36 10.63 -2.00
CA HIS A 36 6.43 10.31 -3.08
C HIS A 36 6.74 8.96 -3.74
N GLN A 37 8.01 8.69 -4.02
CA GLN A 37 8.42 7.43 -4.64
C GLN A 37 8.30 6.24 -3.69
N LEU A 38 8.54 6.41 -2.39
CA LEU A 38 8.28 5.38 -1.37
C LEU A 38 6.80 4.98 -1.35
N LYS A 39 5.87 5.95 -1.41
CA LYS A 39 4.42 5.67 -1.49
C LYS A 39 4.06 4.86 -2.74
N LYS A 40 4.66 5.18 -3.89
CA LYS A 40 4.47 4.39 -5.12
C LYS A 40 5.04 2.99 -4.98
N LYS A 41 6.21 2.86 -4.36
CA LYS A 41 6.88 1.58 -4.14
C LYS A 41 6.06 0.66 -3.21
N ILE A 42 5.38 1.20 -2.20
CA ILE A 42 4.41 0.43 -1.39
C ILE A 42 3.32 -0.18 -2.27
N LEU A 43 2.77 0.58 -3.22
CA LEU A 43 1.73 0.07 -4.12
C LEU A 43 2.28 -0.98 -5.11
N GLU A 44 3.53 -0.86 -5.53
CA GLU A 44 4.22 -1.84 -6.37
C GLU A 44 4.34 -3.18 -5.61
N GLU A 45 5.02 -3.20 -4.46
CA GLU A 45 5.24 -4.44 -3.70
C GLU A 45 3.92 -5.04 -3.17
N ALA A 46 2.95 -4.21 -2.78
CA ALA A 46 1.65 -4.71 -2.35
C ALA A 46 0.90 -5.40 -3.50
N LYS A 47 1.07 -4.95 -4.75
CA LYS A 47 0.49 -5.62 -5.93
C LYS A 47 1.23 -6.92 -6.24
N GLU A 48 2.55 -6.95 -6.08
CA GLU A 48 3.36 -8.16 -6.26
C GLU A 48 3.03 -9.23 -5.22
N LEU A 49 2.67 -8.84 -4.00
CA LEU A 49 2.23 -9.76 -2.93
C LEU A 49 0.91 -10.49 -3.23
N VAL A 50 -0.06 -9.83 -3.88
CA VAL A 50 -1.42 -10.37 -4.12
C VAL A 50 -1.43 -11.77 -4.80
N PRO A 51 -0.70 -12.01 -5.90
CA PRO A 51 -0.72 -13.31 -6.57
C PRO A 51 0.16 -14.39 -5.89
N VAL A 52 0.93 -14.06 -4.85
CA VAL A 52 1.91 -14.98 -4.25
C VAL A 52 1.21 -16.06 -3.44
N LYS A 53 1.43 -17.33 -3.84
CA LYS A 53 0.93 -18.53 -3.14
C LYS A 53 1.99 -19.21 -2.29
N ASP A 54 3.26 -19.05 -2.64
CA ASP A 54 4.38 -19.66 -1.93
C ASP A 54 4.71 -18.86 -0.67
N LYS A 55 4.93 -19.57 0.45
CA LYS A 55 5.14 -18.95 1.76
C LYS A 55 6.45 -18.17 1.84
N GLU A 56 7.55 -18.70 1.27
CA GLU A 56 8.85 -18.03 1.35
C GLU A 56 8.85 -16.75 0.52
N LYS A 57 8.28 -16.81 -0.69
CA LYS A 57 8.05 -15.62 -1.51
C LYS A 57 7.14 -14.61 -0.80
N MET A 58 6.08 -15.07 -0.12
CA MET A 58 5.20 -14.17 0.63
C MET A 58 5.95 -13.45 1.76
N ILE A 59 6.81 -14.17 2.48
CA ILE A 59 7.66 -13.57 3.52
C ILE A 59 8.63 -12.55 2.92
N LYS A 60 9.21 -12.83 1.75
CA LYS A 60 10.07 -11.89 1.03
C LYS A 60 9.33 -10.59 0.71
N GLU A 61 8.15 -10.67 0.10
CA GLU A 61 7.38 -9.47 -0.27
C GLU A 61 6.91 -8.67 0.97
N ILE A 62 6.59 -9.36 2.07
CA ILE A 62 6.31 -8.70 3.36
C ILE A 62 7.56 -7.99 3.90
N ALA A 63 8.74 -8.59 3.78
CA ALA A 63 9.99 -7.98 4.20
C ALA A 63 10.35 -6.75 3.34
N ASP A 64 10.10 -6.80 2.04
CA ASP A 64 10.26 -5.66 1.13
C ASP A 64 9.31 -4.50 1.51
N LEU A 65 8.02 -4.80 1.75
CA LEU A 65 7.07 -3.82 2.27
C LEU A 65 7.53 -3.22 3.61
N GLN A 66 8.03 -4.05 4.52
CA GLN A 66 8.48 -3.58 5.84
C GLN A 66 9.71 -2.66 5.75
N GLU A 67 10.62 -2.91 4.81
CA GLU A 67 11.76 -2.02 4.55
C GLU A 67 11.29 -0.66 4.04
N ILE A 68 10.36 -0.64 3.09
CA ILE A 68 9.81 0.60 2.53
C ILE A 68 9.07 1.40 3.62
N ILE A 69 8.29 0.74 4.48
CA ILE A 69 7.63 1.38 5.62
C ILE A 69 8.67 1.98 6.57
N ASN A 70 9.76 1.27 6.87
CA ASN A 70 10.82 1.78 7.73
C ASN A 70 11.51 3.01 7.12
N ALA A 71 11.79 2.99 5.82
CA ALA A 71 12.36 4.11 5.09
C ALA A 71 11.41 5.32 5.10
N LEU A 72 10.12 5.10 4.93
CA LEU A 72 9.10 6.16 4.97
C LEU A 72 8.98 6.79 6.36
N ILE A 73 9.00 6.00 7.44
CA ILE A 73 9.02 6.50 8.81
C ILE A 73 10.22 7.44 9.04
N LYS A 74 11.42 7.01 8.58
CA LYS A 74 12.64 7.82 8.68
C LYS A 74 12.52 9.11 7.85
N ALA A 75 12.03 9.03 6.61
CA ALA A 75 11.87 10.19 5.73
C ALA A 75 10.85 11.21 6.29
N LEU A 76 9.85 10.74 7.05
CA LEU A 76 8.91 11.58 7.78
C LEU A 76 9.46 12.15 9.09
N LYS A 77 10.74 11.88 9.41
CA LYS A 77 11.38 12.27 10.68
C LYS A 77 10.62 11.77 11.91
N SER A 78 10.00 10.59 11.78
CA SER A 78 9.22 9.93 12.83
C SER A 78 9.92 8.66 13.32
N SER A 79 9.35 8.03 14.35
CA SER A 79 9.87 6.79 14.94
C SER A 79 8.92 5.62 14.80
N LYS A 80 9.47 4.40 14.81
CA LYS A 80 8.66 3.17 14.89
C LYS A 80 7.79 3.14 16.16
N LYS A 81 8.21 3.82 17.24
CA LYS A 81 7.47 3.90 18.50
C LYS A 81 6.18 4.71 18.32
N GLU A 82 6.26 5.85 17.64
CA GLU A 82 5.09 6.70 17.34
C GLU A 82 4.07 5.95 16.48
N VAL A 83 4.53 5.29 15.41
CA VAL A 83 3.63 4.49 14.55
C VAL A 83 2.98 3.35 15.33
N LYS A 84 3.74 2.65 16.19
CA LYS A 84 3.19 1.60 17.06
C LYS A 84 2.19 2.15 18.08
N ALA A 85 2.42 3.35 18.63
CA ALA A 85 1.48 4.00 19.53
C ALA A 85 0.16 4.31 18.81
N LYS A 86 0.22 4.86 17.60
CA LYS A 86 -0.97 5.10 16.77
C LYS A 86 -1.70 3.80 16.43
N GLN A 87 -0.97 2.74 16.07
CA GLN A 87 -1.58 1.42 15.83
C GLN A 87 -2.31 0.88 17.06
N ARG A 88 -1.77 1.08 18.28
CA ARG A 88 -2.44 0.66 19.52
C ARG A 88 -3.71 1.45 19.80
N GLU A 89 -3.70 2.76 19.53
CA GLU A 89 -4.88 3.62 19.64
C GLU A 89 -6.00 3.14 18.70
N GLU A 90 -5.68 2.92 17.42
CA GLU A 90 -6.66 2.40 16.45
C GLU A 90 -7.16 1.00 16.82
N ASN A 91 -6.28 0.12 17.33
CA ASN A 91 -6.68 -1.20 17.80
C ASN A 91 -7.65 -1.15 18.99
N LYS A 92 -7.53 -0.16 19.87
CA LYS A 92 -8.46 0.05 20.99
C LYS A 92 -9.80 0.59 20.50
N LYS A 93 -9.77 1.52 19.54
CA LYS A 93 -10.96 2.18 19.00
C LYS A 93 -11.79 1.26 18.08
N SER A 94 -11.12 0.56 17.18
CA SER A 94 -11.74 -0.13 16.04
C SER A 94 -11.53 -1.65 16.07
N GLY A 95 -10.82 -2.16 17.08
CA GLY A 95 -10.41 -3.56 17.12
C GLY A 95 -9.26 -3.86 16.15
N SER A 96 -8.99 -5.16 15.94
CA SER A 96 -7.92 -5.63 15.05
C SER A 96 -8.40 -6.80 14.21
N PHE A 97 -7.58 -7.23 13.25
CA PHE A 97 -7.91 -8.33 12.33
C PHE A 97 -7.99 -9.73 12.98
N LYS A 98 -7.92 -9.84 14.32
CA LYS A 98 -7.97 -11.11 15.06
C LYS A 98 -9.24 -11.92 14.79
N LYS A 99 -10.38 -11.25 14.57
CA LYS A 99 -11.67 -11.92 14.30
C LYS A 99 -11.85 -12.37 12.85
N ARG A 100 -10.91 -12.04 11.94
CA ARG A 100 -10.94 -12.44 10.52
C ARG A 100 -12.27 -12.11 9.80
N LEU A 101 -12.90 -11.00 10.17
CA LEU A 101 -14.18 -10.58 9.61
C LEU A 101 -13.98 -9.97 8.21
N TYR A 102 -14.80 -10.42 7.26
CA TYR A 102 -14.90 -9.85 5.92
C TYR A 102 -16.37 -9.50 5.67
N ILE A 103 -16.66 -8.24 5.31
CA ILE A 103 -18.02 -7.78 5.02
C ILE A 103 -18.18 -7.80 3.51
N GLU A 104 -19.00 -8.73 3.01
CA GLU A 104 -19.26 -8.89 1.59
C GLU A 104 -20.30 -7.87 1.08
N LYS A 105 -21.33 -7.61 1.87
CA LYS A 105 -22.40 -6.67 1.53
C LYS A 105 -22.98 -6.00 2.76
N ILE A 106 -23.66 -4.88 2.54
CA ILE A 106 -24.50 -4.19 3.51
C ILE A 106 -25.86 -3.93 2.87
N GLU A 107 -26.92 -3.95 3.67
CA GLU A 107 -28.28 -3.57 3.26
C GLU A 107 -28.68 -2.40 4.14
N LEU A 108 -29.10 -1.28 3.53
CA LEU A 108 -29.44 -0.04 4.24
C LEU A 108 -30.88 0.33 3.93
N ASP A 109 -31.64 0.70 4.96
CA ASP A 109 -32.96 1.28 4.79
C ASP A 109 -32.89 2.66 4.14
N ASN A 110 -33.98 3.08 3.49
CA ASN A 110 -34.10 4.41 2.86
C ASN A 110 -33.92 5.57 3.83
N LYS A 111 -34.05 5.33 5.14
CA LYS A 111 -33.88 6.33 6.20
C LYS A 111 -32.51 6.26 6.88
N HIS A 112 -31.61 5.38 6.43
CA HIS A 112 -30.33 5.19 7.09
C HIS A 112 -29.41 6.40 6.87
N PRO A 113 -28.80 6.98 7.93
CA PRO A 113 -28.03 8.23 7.83
C PRO A 113 -26.85 8.20 6.86
N TRP A 114 -26.36 7.00 6.53
CA TRP A 114 -25.22 6.81 5.64
C TRP A 114 -25.61 6.47 4.20
N LEU A 115 -26.90 6.34 3.88
CA LEU A 115 -27.34 5.93 2.54
C LEU A 115 -26.77 6.85 1.45
N ASP A 116 -26.89 8.17 1.64
CA ASP A 116 -26.39 9.17 0.70
C ASP A 116 -24.87 9.05 0.48
N TYR A 117 -24.12 8.76 1.53
CA TYR A 117 -22.67 8.56 1.44
C TYR A 117 -22.31 7.35 0.56
N TYR A 118 -23.03 6.23 0.68
CA TYR A 118 -22.77 5.07 -0.19
C TYR A 118 -23.19 5.35 -1.64
N LEU A 119 -24.34 5.99 -1.85
CA LEU A 119 -24.84 6.36 -3.18
C LEU A 119 -23.92 7.35 -3.90
N SER A 120 -23.28 8.27 -3.17
CA SER A 120 -22.35 9.25 -3.76
C SER A 120 -20.97 8.67 -4.12
N HIS A 121 -20.69 7.40 -3.79
CA HIS A 121 -19.39 6.75 -4.03
C HIS A 121 -19.48 5.43 -4.84
N PRO A 122 -20.14 5.42 -6.01
CA PRO A 122 -20.45 4.18 -6.75
C PRO A 122 -19.20 3.43 -7.25
N LYS A 123 -18.07 4.12 -7.47
CA LYS A 123 -16.79 3.46 -7.82
C LYS A 123 -16.19 2.68 -6.65
N LYS A 124 -16.43 3.12 -5.41
CA LYS A 124 -15.89 2.52 -4.19
C LYS A 124 -16.85 1.49 -3.61
N TYR A 125 -18.15 1.77 -3.68
CA TYR A 125 -19.23 0.92 -3.18
C TYR A 125 -20.26 0.73 -4.30
N PRO A 126 -20.00 -0.15 -5.28
CA PRO A 126 -20.95 -0.38 -6.37
C PRO A 126 -22.23 -1.02 -5.84
N LYS A 127 -23.39 -0.53 -6.30
CA LYS A 127 -24.70 -1.09 -5.93
C LYS A 127 -24.87 -2.48 -6.57
N ILE A 128 -25.09 -3.49 -5.75
CA ILE A 128 -25.20 -4.90 -6.17
C ILE A 128 -26.69 -5.24 -6.40
N LYS A 129 -27.30 -4.66 -7.46
CA LYS A 129 -28.72 -4.75 -7.87
C LYS A 129 -29.77 -4.33 -6.81
N GLU A 130 -30.87 -3.74 -7.25
CA GLU A 130 -32.10 -3.64 -6.44
C GLU A 130 -32.76 -5.02 -6.44
N LYS A 131 -33.19 -5.51 -5.27
CA LYS A 131 -34.18 -6.58 -5.26
C LYS A 131 -35.41 -6.03 -5.97
N SER A 132 -35.74 -6.56 -7.15
CA SER A 132 -37.10 -6.51 -7.64
C SER A 132 -37.96 -7.21 -6.59
N ASN A 133 -38.93 -6.50 -6.02
CA ASN A 133 -39.99 -7.13 -5.24
C ASN A 133 -40.73 -8.17 -6.09
#